data_AF-A0A832ALY6-F1
#
_entry.id   AF-A0A832ALY6-F1
#
_cell.length_a   1.000
_cell.length_b   1.000
_cell.length_c   1.000
_cell.angle_alpha   90.00
_cell.angle_beta   90.00
_cell.angle_gamma   90.00
#
_symmetry.space_group_name_H-M   'P 1'
#
loop_
_entity.id
_entity.type
_entity.pdbx_description
1 polymer ?
#
loop_
_entity_poly.entity_id
_entity_poly.type
_entity_poly.pdbx_seq_one_letter_code
_entity_poly.pdbx_strand_id
1 'polypeptide(L)'
;MTLRRYYVLFVIEVDSRVVHLLGVTANPAMAWIVQVARNFTSDLEDTAGRRFRFLIRDRDTKFTASFDEVYKASGIEAIRTPIRSPP
;
A
#
# COMPACT_ATOMS: atom_id res chain seq x y z
N MET A 1 -16.50 22.53 18.08
CA MET A 1 -16.25 21.66 16.90
C MET A 1 -15.00 20.85 17.13
N THR A 2 -15.06 19.53 17.05
CA THR A 2 -13.87 18.65 17.17
C THR A 2 -13.36 18.30 15.78
N LEU A 3 -12.07 18.53 15.53
CA LEU A 3 -11.41 18.08 14.30
C LEU A 3 -11.31 16.55 14.31
N ARG A 4 -11.67 15.91 13.20
CA ARG A 4 -11.53 14.46 13.02
C ARG A 4 -10.44 14.16 12.01
N ARG A 5 -9.48 13.33 12.39
CA ARG A 5 -8.39 12.89 11.51
C ARG A 5 -8.86 11.68 10.70
N TYR A 6 -8.60 11.73 9.41
CA TYR A 6 -8.70 10.58 8.52
C TYR A 6 -7.33 10.26 7.95
N TYR A 7 -7.11 8.98 7.70
CA TYR A 7 -5.92 8.45 7.07
C TYR A 7 -6.32 7.90 5.72
N VAL A 8 -5.48 8.15 4.74
CA VAL A 8 -5.65 7.69 3.36
C VAL A 8 -4.46 6.80 3.04
N LEU A 9 -4.74 5.60 2.54
CA LEU A 9 -3.70 4.74 1.97
C LEU A 9 -3.80 4.81 0.44
N PHE A 10 -2.68 5.08 -0.21
CA PHE A 10 -2.58 5.16 -1.66
C PHE A 10 -1.26 4.54 -2.14
N VAL A 11 -1.23 4.16 -3.41
CA VAL A 11 -0.03 3.69 -4.12
C VAL A 11 0.15 4.55 -5.36
N ILE A 12 1.39 4.89 -5.69
CA ILE A 12 1.71 5.65 -6.91
C ILE A 12 2.51 4.77 -7.84
N GLU A 13 2.05 4.65 -9.09
CA GLU A 13 2.87 4.11 -10.16
C GLU A 13 4.00 5.09 -10.48
N VAL A 14 5.25 4.67 -10.33
CA VAL A 14 6.41 5.57 -10.47
C VAL A 14 6.53 6.14 -11.88
N ASP A 15 6.27 5.31 -12.90
CA ASP A 15 6.44 5.68 -14.31
C ASP A 15 5.32 6.60 -14.81
N SER A 16 4.07 6.18 -14.61
CA SER A 16 2.87 6.87 -15.11
C SER A 16 2.36 7.98 -14.18
N ARG A 17 2.85 8.02 -12.93
CA ARG A 17 2.33 8.88 -11.85
C ARG A 17 0.85 8.69 -11.54
N VAL A 18 0.26 7.57 -11.96
CA VAL A 18 -1.10 7.19 -11.58
C VAL A 18 -1.15 6.93 -10.08
N VAL A 19 -2.12 7.56 -9.40
CA VAL A 19 -2.38 7.38 -7.98
C VAL A 19 -3.57 6.45 -7.81
N HIS A 20 -3.34 5.33 -7.13
CA HIS A 20 -4.36 4.36 -6.72
C HIS A 20 -4.76 4.65 -5.29
N LEU A 21 -6.03 4.98 -5.07
CA LEU A 21 -6.59 5.18 -3.74
C LEU A 21 -7.08 3.83 -3.19
N LEU A 22 -6.41 3.30 -2.18
CA LEU A 22 -6.74 1.99 -1.60
C LEU A 22 -7.86 2.10 -0.55
N GLY A 23 -7.93 3.23 0.15
CA GLY A 23 -9.03 3.51 1.06
C GLY A 23 -8.80 4.67 2.01
N VAL A 24 -9.87 5.03 2.72
CA VAL A 24 -9.90 6.10 3.73
C VAL A 24 -10.49 5.58 5.03
N THR A 25 -9.85 5.87 6.17
CA THR A 25 -10.33 5.43 7.49
C THR A 25 -10.01 6.44 8.59
N ALA A 26 -10.86 6.52 9.60
CA ALA A 26 -10.53 7.24 10.84
C ALA A 26 -9.64 6.41 11.79
N ASN A 27 -9.55 5.10 11.57
CA ASN A 27 -8.78 4.16 12.40
C ASN A 27 -7.99 3.18 11.51
N PRO A 28 -6.71 3.48 11.19
CA PRO A 28 -5.87 2.68 10.31
C PRO A 28 -5.27 1.47 11.05
N ALA A 29 -6.13 0.58 11.53
CA ALA A 29 -5.72 -0.67 12.17
C ALA A 29 -5.06 -1.63 11.17
N MET A 30 -4.17 -2.50 11.64
CA MET A 30 -3.43 -3.45 10.79
C MET A 30 -4.35 -4.30 9.89
N ALA A 31 -5.48 -4.78 10.43
CA ALA A 31 -6.45 -5.57 9.68
C ALA A 31 -7.02 -4.80 8.48
N TRP A 32 -7.28 -3.49 8.65
CA TRP A 32 -7.77 -2.64 7.57
C TRP A 32 -6.69 -2.46 6.49
N ILE A 33 -5.44 -2.17 6.89
CA ILE A 33 -4.31 -1.99 5.98
C ILE A 33 -4.08 -3.24 5.12
N VAL A 34 -4.10 -4.43 5.74
CA VAL A 34 -3.96 -5.71 5.03
C VAL A 34 -5.13 -5.96 4.08
N GLN A 35 -6.36 -5.64 4.49
CA GLN A 35 -7.53 -5.86 3.64
C GLN A 35 -7.51 -4.97 2.39
N VAL A 36 -7.21 -3.68 2.53
CA VAL A 36 -7.17 -2.80 1.37
C VAL A 36 -6.00 -3.14 0.44
N ALA A 37 -4.88 -3.64 0.97
CA ALA A 37 -3.79 -4.18 0.16
C ALA A 37 -4.23 -5.41 -0.65
N ARG A 38 -4.99 -6.34 -0.04
CA ARG A 38 -5.51 -7.54 -0.73
C ARG A 38 -6.46 -7.17 -1.86
N ASN A 39 -7.38 -6.26 -1.60
CA ASN A 39 -8.32 -5.79 -2.62
C ASN A 39 -7.55 -5.23 -3.82
N PHE A 40 -6.56 -4.37 -3.56
CA PHE A 40 -5.74 -3.79 -4.62
C PHE A 40 -4.94 -4.84 -5.40
N THR A 41 -4.30 -5.81 -4.73
CA THR A 41 -3.56 -6.87 -5.44
C THR A 41 -4.47 -7.74 -6.30
N SER A 42 -5.71 -8.00 -5.88
CA SER A 42 -6.70 -8.69 -6.70
C SER A 42 -7.09 -7.88 -7.95
N ASP A 43 -7.34 -6.57 -7.81
CA ASP A 43 -7.64 -5.69 -8.94
C ASP A 43 -6.49 -5.64 -9.96
N LEU A 44 -5.24 -5.73 -9.49
CA LEU A 44 -4.05 -5.79 -10.33
C LEU A 44 -3.96 -7.10 -11.13
N GLU A 45 -4.33 -8.23 -10.53
CA GLU A 45 -4.32 -9.54 -11.19
C GLU A 45 -5.37 -9.62 -12.30
N ASP A 46 -6.55 -9.02 -12.11
CA ASP A 46 -7.60 -8.94 -13.12
C ASP A 46 -7.21 -8.05 -14.31
N THR A 47 -6.31 -7.09 -14.08
CA THR A 47 -5.78 -6.20 -15.13
C THR A 47 -4.63 -6.91 -15.87
N ALA A 48 -4.98 -7.76 -16.85
CA ALA A 48 -4.12 -8.69 -17.61
C ALA A 48 -2.86 -8.15 -18.33
N GLY A 49 -2.37 -6.93 -18.04
CA GLY A 49 -1.22 -6.31 -18.69
C GLY A 49 -0.22 -5.58 -17.80
N ARG A 50 -0.47 -5.37 -16.49
CA ARG A 50 0.44 -4.60 -15.62
C ARG A 50 1.09 -5.49 -14.56
N ARG A 51 2.34 -5.88 -14.79
CA ARG A 51 3.12 -6.66 -13.81
C ARG A 51 4.07 -5.74 -13.05
N PHE A 52 3.67 -5.34 -11.85
CA PHE A 52 4.57 -4.65 -10.93
C PHE A 52 5.58 -5.65 -10.36
N ARG A 53 6.81 -5.19 -10.14
CA ARG A 53 7.88 -6.01 -9.54
C ARG A 53 8.21 -5.60 -8.11
N PHE A 54 8.07 -4.31 -7.82
CA PHE A 54 8.48 -3.73 -6.54
C PHE A 54 7.38 -2.83 -5.99
N LEU A 55 7.13 -2.94 -4.70
CA LEU A 55 6.43 -1.95 -3.90
C LEU A 55 7.46 -1.20 -3.07
N ILE A 56 7.56 0.12 -3.24
CA ILE A 56 8.40 0.96 -2.38
C ILE A 56 7.52 1.54 -1.28
N ARG A 57 7.92 1.34 -0.03
CA ARG A 57 7.23 1.91 1.14
C ARG A 57 8.21 2.45 2.17
N ASP A 58 7.73 3.33 3.05
CA ASP A 58 8.51 3.78 4.19
C ASP A 58 8.63 2.69 5.27
N ARG A 59 9.27 3.03 6.40
CA ARG A 59 9.42 2.14 7.57
C ARG A 59 8.35 2.36 8.64
N ASP A 60 7.21 2.96 8.33
CA ASP A 60 6.12 3.11 9.31
C ASP A 60 5.69 1.73 9.82
N THR A 61 5.54 1.60 11.14
CA THR A 61 5.19 0.35 11.83
C THR A 61 3.80 -0.16 11.45
N LYS A 62 2.97 0.68 10.81
CA LYS A 62 1.69 0.29 10.21
C LYS A 62 1.83 -0.71 9.06
N PHE A 63 2.98 -0.71 8.37
CA PHE A 63 3.30 -1.67 7.30
C PHE A 63 3.99 -2.91 7.89
N THR A 64 3.16 -3.89 8.24
CA THR A 64 3.56 -5.15 8.88
C THR A 64 4.11 -6.17 7.88
N ALA A 65 4.68 -7.27 8.41
CA ALA A 65 5.02 -8.43 7.59
C ALA A 65 3.80 -8.99 6.84
N SER A 66 2.62 -9.02 7.48
CA SER A 66 1.38 -9.46 6.83
C SER A 66 0.94 -8.57 5.66
N PHE A 67 1.31 -7.28 5.67
CA PHE A 67 1.12 -6.40 4.53
C PHE A 67 2.10 -6.73 3.41
N ASP A 68 3.39 -6.88 3.73
CA ASP A 68 4.43 -7.24 2.74
C ASP A 68 4.12 -8.60 2.06
N GLU A 69 3.60 -9.59 2.81
CA GLU A 69 3.25 -10.91 2.28
C GLU A 69 2.07 -10.89 1.29
N VAL A 70 1.15 -9.92 1.36
CA VAL A 70 0.06 -9.77 0.38
C VAL A 70 0.63 -9.47 -1.00
N TYR A 71 1.54 -8.50 -1.09
CA TYR A 71 2.19 -8.14 -2.36
C TYR A 71 3.09 -9.26 -2.87
N LYS A 72 3.80 -9.94 -1.96
CA LYS A 72 4.67 -11.07 -2.31
C LYS A 72 3.88 -12.24 -2.90
N ALA A 73 2.67 -12.51 -2.41
CA ALA A 73 1.79 -13.53 -2.97
C ALA A 73 1.42 -13.24 -4.44
N SER A 74 1.30 -11.97 -4.81
CA SER A 74 1.10 -11.51 -6.19
C SER A 74 2.41 -11.28 -6.97
N GLY A 75 3.55 -11.74 -6.44
CA GLY A 75 4.86 -11.65 -7.09
C GLY A 75 5.52 -10.26 -7.04
N ILE A 76 5.09 -9.39 -6.12
CA ILE A 76 5.62 -8.04 -5.92
C ILE A 76 6.50 -8.02 -4.66
N GLU A 77 7.75 -7.61 -4.80
CA GLU A 77 8.69 -7.50 -3.69
C GLU A 77 8.56 -6.15 -2.96
N ALA A 78 8.39 -6.17 -1.64
CA ALA A 78 8.34 -4.96 -0.84
C ALA A 78 9.76 -4.46 -0.48
N ILE A 79 10.09 -3.26 -0.94
CA ILE A 79 11.35 -2.55 -0.64
C ILE A 79 11.05 -1.41 0.34
N ARG A 80 11.90 -1.30 1.38
CA ARG A 80 11.83 -0.22 2.37
C ARG A 80 12.75 0.92 1.97
N THR A 81 12.29 2.17 2.10
CA THR A 81 13.14 3.36 1.91
C THR A 81 14.36 3.35 2.87
N PRO A 82 15.46 4.08 2.62
CA PRO A 82 16.59 4.20 3.55
C PRO A 82 16.21 4.79 4.93
N ILE A 83 17.04 4.57 5.95
CA ILE A 83 16.76 5.05 7.32
C ILE A 83 16.92 6.57 7.33
N ARG A 84 15.92 7.30 7.84
CA ARG A 84 15.82 8.78 7.80
C ARG A 84 15.56 9.35 6.40
N SER A 85 14.91 8.59 5.52
CA SER A 85 14.24 9.17 4.35
C SER A 85 12.85 9.64 4.77
N PRO A 86 12.53 10.94 4.63
CA PRO A 86 11.15 11.40 4.79
C PRO A 86 10.25 10.69 3.76
N PRO A 87 9.01 10.33 4.12
CA PRO A 87 8.00 10.01 3.12
C PRO A 87 7.72 11.22 2.21
#